data_AF-X1G279-F1
#
_entry.id   AF-X1G279-F1
#
_cell.length_a   1.000
_cell.length_b   1.000
_cell.length_c   1.000
_cell.angle_alpha   90.00
_cell.angle_beta   90.00
_cell.angle_gamma   90.00
#
_symmetry.space_group_name_H-M   'P 1'
#
loop_
_entity.id
_entity.type
_entity.pdbx_description
1 polymer ?
#
loop_
_entity_poly.entity_id
_entity_poly.type
_entity_poly.pdbx_seq_one_letter_code
_entity_poly.pdbx_strand_id
1 'polypeptide(L)'
;MEKKESNPYGRMFKMTSRDRVIKTYNFQIPDRIPLDFCADDPVYNALIERVGLKNQLELMKFFHIDFRWARPKWVGPELKSPDGRRTDYFR
;
A
#
# COMPACT_ATOMS: atom_id res chain seq x y z
N MET A 1 -39.19 -0.12 33.38
CA MET A 1 -38.58 0.65 32.27
C MET A 1 -37.07 0.50 32.40
N GLU A 2 -36.51 -0.48 31.69
CA GLU A 2 -35.09 -0.81 31.77
C GLU A 2 -34.35 0.09 30.76
N LYS A 3 -33.49 0.98 31.26
CA LYS A 3 -32.63 1.80 30.40
C LYS A 3 -31.64 0.86 29.73
N LYS A 4 -31.85 0.60 28.44
CA LYS A 4 -30.84 -0.03 27.59
C LYS A 4 -29.63 0.90 27.54
N GLU A 5 -28.58 0.59 28.29
CA GLU A 5 -27.28 1.22 28.14
C GLU A 5 -26.82 1.00 26.70
N SER A 6 -26.78 2.10 25.94
CA SER A 6 -26.20 2.11 24.61
C SER A 6 -24.70 1.85 24.77
N ASN A 7 -24.27 0.64 24.38
CA ASN A 7 -22.87 0.26 24.33
C ASN A 7 -22.03 1.39 23.65
N PRO A 8 -21.15 2.10 24.39
CA PRO A 8 -20.36 3.20 23.85
C PRO A 8 -19.30 2.73 22.85
N TYR A 9 -19.12 1.41 22.71
CA TYR A 9 -18.22 0.77 21.75
C TYR A 9 -18.95 0.19 20.54
N GLY A 10 -20.14 0.74 20.20
CA GLY A 10 -20.85 0.43 18.96
C GLY A 10 -19.89 0.47 17.77
N ARG A 11 -19.45 -0.71 17.32
CA ARG A 11 -18.51 -0.97 16.23
C ARG A 11 -17.38 0.08 16.15
N MET A 12 -16.35 -0.06 16.98
CA MET A 12 -15.10 0.68 16.80
C MET A 12 -14.53 0.33 15.42
N PHE A 13 -14.83 1.15 14.41
CA PHE A 13 -14.39 0.94 13.04
C PHE A 13 -12.86 1.00 13.04
N LYS A 14 -12.21 -0.17 12.92
CA LYS A 14 -10.76 -0.26 12.78
C LYS A 14 -10.36 0.57 11.56
N MET A 15 -9.48 1.55 11.75
CA MET A 15 -9.07 2.48 10.70
C MET A 15 -8.50 1.71 9.49
N THR A 16 -9.10 1.90 8.32
CA THR A 16 -8.63 1.24 7.10
C THR A 16 -7.34 1.91 6.60
N SER A 17 -6.60 1.25 5.70
CA SER A 17 -5.46 1.88 5.02
C SER A 17 -5.83 3.17 4.30
N ARG A 18 -7.03 3.22 3.69
CA ARG A 18 -7.54 4.44 3.04
C ARG A 18 -7.72 5.56 4.06
N ASP A 19 -8.41 5.27 5.17
CA ASP A 19 -8.68 6.28 6.21
C ASP A 19 -7.38 6.82 6.81
N ARG A 20 -6.40 5.95 7.01
CA ARG A 20 -5.06 6.29 7.52
C ARG A 20 -4.33 7.27 6.60
N VAL A 21 -4.31 6.98 5.29
CA VAL A 21 -3.70 7.87 4.29
C VAL A 21 -4.42 9.23 4.25
N ILE A 22 -5.76 9.22 4.22
CA ILE A 22 -6.55 10.45 4.17
C ILE A 22 -6.30 11.31 5.43
N LYS A 23 -6.31 10.72 6.63
CA LYS A 23 -6.01 11.47 7.86
C LYS A 23 -4.61 12.07 7.85
N THR A 24 -3.62 11.28 7.41
CA THR A 24 -2.23 11.73 7.31
C THR A 24 -2.10 12.93 6.38
N TYR A 25 -2.73 12.90 5.19
CA TYR A 25 -2.73 14.05 4.28
C TYR A 25 -3.43 15.29 4.81
N ASN A 26 -4.37 15.12 5.75
CA ASN A 26 -5.06 16.21 6.43
C ASN A 26 -4.35 16.64 7.73
N PHE A 27 -3.10 16.19 7.97
CA PHE A 27 -2.34 16.50 9.19
C PHE A 27 -3.07 16.11 10.49
N GLN A 28 -3.91 15.08 10.44
CA GLN A 28 -4.60 14.51 11.59
C GLN A 28 -3.87 13.26 12.09
N ILE A 29 -4.04 12.92 13.38
CA ILE A 29 -3.39 11.75 13.98
C ILE A 29 -4.08 10.45 13.50
N PRO A 30 -3.38 9.56 12.77
CA PRO A 30 -3.86 8.21 12.45
C PRO A 30 -3.64 7.24 13.62
N ASP A 31 -4.13 6.01 13.48
CA ASP A 31 -3.88 4.92 14.45
C ASP A 31 -2.45 4.35 14.41
N ARG A 32 -1.73 4.55 13.29
CA ARG A 32 -0.29 4.34 13.12
C ARG A 32 0.23 5.14 11.93
N ILE A 33 1.55 5.26 11.81
CA ILE A 33 2.21 5.84 10.63
C ILE A 33 1.82 5.04 9.39
N PRO A 34 1.36 5.67 8.29
CA PRO A 34 1.08 4.97 7.04
C PRO A 34 2.37 4.48 6.39
N LEU A 35 2.31 3.29 5.79
CA LEU A 35 3.43 2.68 5.11
C LEU A 35 3.26 2.76 3.60
N ASP A 36 4.31 3.20 2.93
CA ASP A 36 4.47 3.09 1.50
C ASP A 36 5.55 2.05 1.17
N PHE A 37 5.40 1.38 0.03
CA PHE A 37 6.36 0.42 -0.47
C PHE A 37 6.44 0.54 -2.00
N CYS A 38 7.64 0.84 -2.48
CA CYS A 38 7.99 0.90 -3.89
C CYS A 38 9.31 0.15 -4.11
N ALA A 39 9.37 -0.58 -5.21
CA ALA A 39 10.52 -1.38 -5.64
C ALA A 39 10.36 -1.76 -7.13
N ASP A 40 11.44 -2.22 -7.75
CA ASP A 40 11.41 -2.70 -9.12
C ASP A 40 10.62 -4.02 -9.27
N ASP A 41 10.14 -4.30 -10.49
CA ASP A 41 9.39 -5.53 -10.79
C ASP A 41 10.08 -6.81 -10.32
N PRO A 42 11.41 -7.01 -10.48
CA PRO A 42 12.08 -8.22 -10.00
C PRO A 42 11.93 -8.42 -8.49
N VAL A 43 11.94 -7.33 -7.70
CA VAL A 43 11.78 -7.39 -6.25
C VAL A 43 10.35 -7.78 -5.89
N TYR A 44 9.33 -7.19 -6.56
CA TYR A 44 7.94 -7.60 -6.35
C TYR A 44 7.72 -9.07 -6.70
N ASN A 45 8.25 -9.54 -7.83
CA ASN A 45 8.09 -10.91 -8.28
C ASN A 45 8.71 -11.90 -7.30
N ALA A 46 9.94 -11.62 -6.84
CA ALA A 46 10.62 -12.45 -5.84
C ALA A 46 9.85 -12.52 -4.51
N LEU A 47 9.29 -11.39 -4.05
CA LEU A 47 8.49 -11.36 -2.82
C LEU A 47 7.18 -12.14 -2.97
N ILE A 48 6.45 -11.95 -4.07
CA ILE A 48 5.20 -12.67 -4.38
C ILE A 48 5.43 -14.18 -4.38
N GLU A 49 6.49 -14.64 -5.06
CA GLU A 49 6.87 -16.04 -5.10
C GLU A 49 7.23 -16.56 -3.70
N ARG A 50 8.08 -15.81 -2.97
CA ARG A 50 8.57 -16.20 -1.64
C ARG A 50 7.47 -16.37 -0.60
N VAL A 51 6.40 -15.58 -0.69
CA VAL A 51 5.27 -15.61 0.25
C VAL A 51 4.04 -16.34 -0.30
N GLY A 52 4.08 -16.86 -1.53
CA GLY A 52 3.02 -17.67 -2.13
C GLY A 52 1.74 -16.89 -2.46
N LEU A 53 1.87 -15.64 -2.92
CA LEU A 53 0.73 -14.79 -3.27
C LEU A 53 0.50 -14.76 -4.78
N LYS A 54 -0.68 -14.31 -5.22
CA LYS A 54 -1.05 -14.33 -6.65
C LYS A 54 -0.63 -13.07 -7.39
N ASN A 55 -0.56 -11.95 -6.69
CA ASN A 55 -0.37 -10.64 -7.31
C ASN A 55 0.14 -9.59 -6.30
N GLN A 56 0.55 -8.44 -6.83
CA GLN A 56 1.08 -7.33 -6.04
C GLN A 56 0.05 -6.74 -5.07
N LEU A 57 -1.25 -6.75 -5.41
CA LEU A 57 -2.30 -6.25 -4.51
C LEU A 57 -2.41 -7.12 -3.25
N GLU A 58 -2.33 -8.44 -3.42
CA GLU A 58 -2.25 -9.37 -2.29
C GLU A 58 -0.98 -9.14 -1.47
N LEU A 59 0.18 -8.93 -2.12
CA LEU A 59 1.43 -8.61 -1.43
C LEU A 59 1.33 -7.35 -0.57
N MET A 60 0.78 -6.26 -1.13
CA MET A 60 0.58 -5.01 -0.41
C MET A 60 -0.40 -5.17 0.76
N LYS A 61 -1.42 -6.01 0.63
CA LYS A 61 -2.32 -6.35 1.74
C LYS A 61 -1.58 -7.14 2.83
N PHE A 62 -0.77 -8.13 2.42
CA PHE A 62 0.01 -8.99 3.31
C PHE A 62 1.01 -8.19 4.15
N PHE A 63 1.71 -7.21 3.57
CA PHE A 63 2.63 -6.33 4.28
C PHE A 63 1.97 -5.11 4.94
N HIS A 64 0.64 -5.02 4.92
CA HIS A 64 -0.10 -3.87 5.46
C HIS A 64 0.34 -2.50 4.89
N ILE A 65 0.78 -2.48 3.63
CA ILE A 65 1.07 -1.25 2.91
C ILE A 65 -0.23 -0.47 2.77
N ASP A 66 -0.17 0.84 3.00
CA ASP A 66 -1.37 1.70 3.01
C ASP A 66 -1.61 2.36 1.66
N PHE A 67 -0.54 2.76 1.00
CA PHE A 67 -0.59 3.36 -0.33
C PHE A 67 -0.84 2.30 -1.41
N ARG A 68 -1.58 2.68 -2.43
CA ARG A 68 -1.79 1.87 -3.64
C ARG A 68 -1.35 2.69 -4.83
N TRP A 69 -0.57 2.06 -5.70
CA TRP A 69 -0.01 2.70 -6.88
C TRP A 69 -0.69 2.14 -8.12
N ALA A 70 -1.06 3.03 -9.04
CA ALA A 70 -1.33 2.61 -10.40
C ALA A 70 0.02 2.25 -11.05
N ARG A 71 0.11 1.07 -11.66
CA ARG A 71 1.29 0.60 -12.38
C ARG A 71 0.97 0.47 -13.87
N PRO A 72 0.92 1.60 -14.60
CA PRO A 72 0.69 1.57 -16.02
C PRO A 72 1.84 0.81 -16.70
N LYS A 73 1.51 -0.02 -17.69
CA LYS A 73 2.52 -0.66 -18.53
C LYS A 73 3.24 0.44 -19.32
N TRP A 74 4.57 0.50 -19.20
CA TRP A 74 5.36 1.41 -20.02
C TRP A 74 5.27 1.04 -21.51
N VAL A 75 5.07 2.05 -22.34
CA VAL A 75 4.96 1.94 -23.81
C VAL A 75 5.97 2.84 -24.53
N GLY A 76 6.92 3.43 -23.81
CA GLY A 76 7.93 4.34 -24.35
C GLY A 76 9.28 3.65 -24.66
N PRO A 77 10.34 4.44 -24.89
CA PRO A 77 11.68 3.94 -25.19
C PRO A 77 12.24 3.04 -24.09
N GLU A 78 13.18 2.16 -24.41
CA GLU A 78 13.75 1.25 -23.42
C GLU A 78 14.35 2.00 -22.21
N LEU A 79 13.92 1.63 -21.01
CA LEU A 79 14.40 2.24 -19.76
C LEU A 79 15.73 1.58 -19.37
N LYS A 80 16.81 2.09 -19.98
CA LYS A 80 18.19 1.77 -19.61
C LYS A 80 18.96 3.01 -19.15
N SER A 81 19.86 2.81 -18.20
CA SER A 81 20.90 3.77 -17.80
C SER A 81 22.04 3.81 -18.84
N PRO A 82 22.95 4.79 -18.78
CA PRO A 82 24.08 4.88 -19.72
C PRO A 82 25.00 3.65 -19.72
N ASP A 83 25.10 2.94 -18.60
CA ASP A 83 25.84 1.68 -18.44
C ASP A 83 25.03 0.43 -18.85
N GLY A 84 23.83 0.60 -19.40
CA GLY A 84 22.99 -0.47 -19.94
C GLY A 84 22.15 -1.23 -18.90
N ARG A 85 22.16 -0.83 -17.63
CA ARG A 85 21.32 -1.45 -16.59
C ARG A 85 19.86 -1.03 -16.74
N ARG A 86 18.94 -1.89 -16.29
CA ARG A 86 17.51 -1.57 -16.24
C ARG A 86 17.29 -0.42 -15.25
N THR A 87 16.49 0.57 -15.64
CA THR A 87 16.08 1.70 -14.80
C THR A 87 14.56 1.86 -14.83
N ASP A 88 14.02 2.71 -13.97
CA ASP A 88 12.65 3.19 -14.06
C ASP A 88 12.59 4.63 -14.64
N TYR A 89 11.43 5.28 -14.51
CA TYR A 89 11.18 6.65 -15.00
C TYR A 89 11.78 7.74 -14.11
N PHE A 90 11.98 7.45 -12.83
CA PHE A 90 12.49 8.40 -11.85
C PHE A 90 14.02 8.31 -11.86
N ARG A 91 14.62 8.83 -12.94
CA ARG A 91 16.08 8.94 -13.08
C ARG A 91 16.69 9.93 -12.10
#